data_AF-A0A9C9JS54-F1
#
_entry.id   AF-A0A9C9JS54-F1
#
_cell.length_a   1.000
_cell.length_b   1.000
_cell.length_c   1.000
_cell.angle_alpha   90.00
_cell.angle_beta   90.00
_cell.angle_gamma   90.00
#
_symmetry.space_group_name_H-M   'P 1'
#
loop_
_entity.id
_entity.type
_entity.pdbx_description
1 polymer ?
#
loop_
_entity_poly.entity_id
_entity_poly.type
_entity_poly.pdbx_seq_one_letter_code
_entity_poly.pdbx_strand_id
1 'polypeptide(L)'
;MIRYLTAGESHGPAISGILEGMPANVPINFERVQHELQRRMQGFGRGGRMRLETDTIETLSGIRFSNTLGSPISFLIHNRDWANWQEEMAVESGKAGKEFT
;
A
#
# COMPACT_ATOMS: atom_id res chain seq x y z
N MET A 1 2.35 -17.45 -15.78
CA MET A 1 1.19 -17.30 -14.87
C MET A 1 1.41 -16.04 -14.07
N ILE A 2 0.40 -15.18 -13.95
CA ILE A 2 0.50 -13.95 -13.14
C ILE A 2 0.15 -14.32 -11.69
N ARG A 3 0.98 -13.87 -10.73
CA ARG A 3 0.75 -14.06 -9.30
C ARG A 3 0.92 -12.74 -8.55
N TYR A 4 0.21 -12.58 -7.44
CA TYR A 4 0.40 -11.44 -6.57
C TYR A 4 0.36 -11.84 -5.10
N LEU A 5 1.10 -11.08 -4.30
CA LEU A 5 1.16 -11.18 -2.84
C LEU A 5 0.89 -9.79 -2.27
N THR A 6 0.20 -9.74 -1.13
CA THR A 6 -0.07 -8.52 -0.38
C THR A 6 0.39 -8.71 1.05
N ALA A 7 0.92 -7.66 1.66
CA ALA A 7 1.32 -7.67 3.08
C ALA A 7 1.04 -6.31 3.73
N GLY A 8 0.99 -6.28 5.05
CA GLY A 8 0.77 -5.07 5.84
C GLY A 8 -0.54 -5.10 6.63
N GLU A 9 -0.52 -4.39 7.74
CA GLU A 9 -1.59 -4.33 8.72
C GLU A 9 -2.39 -3.03 8.59
N SER A 10 -3.66 -3.04 9.01
CA SER A 10 -4.56 -1.87 8.87
C SER A 10 -4.04 -0.60 9.55
N HIS A 11 -3.27 -0.74 10.63
CA HIS A 11 -2.64 0.35 11.37
C HIS A 11 -1.11 0.31 11.32
N GLY A 12 -0.53 -0.58 10.50
CA GLY A 12 0.90 -0.63 10.26
C GLY A 12 1.39 0.57 9.44
N PRO A 13 2.71 0.69 9.20
CA PRO A 13 3.30 1.84 8.51
C PRO A 13 2.86 1.96 7.05
N ALA A 14 2.65 0.83 6.37
CA ALA A 14 2.21 0.78 4.98
C ALA A 14 1.59 -0.57 4.65
N ILE A 15 0.79 -0.60 3.58
CA ILE A 15 0.41 -1.82 2.87
C ILE A 15 1.35 -1.99 1.68
N SER A 16 1.80 -3.21 1.41
CA SER A 16 2.68 -3.54 0.30
C SER A 16 2.06 -4.61 -0.60
N GLY A 17 2.49 -4.62 -1.86
CA GLY A 17 2.13 -5.66 -2.81
C GLY A 17 3.28 -5.98 -3.75
N ILE A 18 3.32 -7.25 -4.18
CA ILE A 18 4.23 -7.75 -5.19
C ILE A 18 3.40 -8.43 -6.28
N LEU A 19 3.56 -7.99 -7.52
CA LEU A 19 2.97 -8.58 -8.72
C LEU A 19 4.08 -9.19 -9.58
N GLU A 20 3.99 -10.48 -9.87
CA GLU A 20 5.00 -11.22 -10.61
C GLU A 20 4.38 -11.98 -11.79
N GLY A 21 5.19 -12.22 -12.83
CA GLY A 21 4.76 -12.85 -14.07
C GLY A 21 4.16 -11.88 -15.10
N MET A 22 4.28 -10.58 -14.89
CA MET A 22 3.92 -9.58 -15.91
C MET A 22 4.91 -9.62 -17.08
N PRO A 23 4.44 -9.56 -18.35
CA PRO A 23 5.33 -9.35 -19.49
C PRO A 23 6.07 -8.01 -19.38
N ALA A 24 7.22 -7.90 -20.04
CA ALA A 24 7.90 -6.62 -20.23
C ALA A 24 7.16 -5.74 -21.26
N ASN A 25 7.40 -4.43 -21.19
CA ASN A 25 6.89 -3.41 -22.10
C ASN A 25 5.36 -3.23 -22.09
N VAL A 26 4.67 -3.62 -21.01
CA VAL A 26 3.25 -3.32 -20.82
C VAL A 26 3.14 -1.89 -20.30
N PRO A 27 2.39 -0.99 -20.98
CA PRO A 27 2.23 0.39 -20.52
C PRO A 27 1.36 0.46 -19.27
N ILE A 28 1.77 1.27 -18.31
CA ILE A 28 1.08 1.54 -17.06
C ILE A 28 0.61 2.98 -17.05
N ASN A 29 -0.70 3.17 -16.86
CA ASN A 29 -1.29 4.49 -16.65
C ASN A 29 -1.45 4.73 -15.14
N PHE A 30 -0.54 5.52 -14.57
CA PHE A 30 -0.56 5.85 -13.14
C PHE A 30 -1.76 6.72 -12.72
N GLU A 31 -2.32 7.54 -13.62
CA GLU A 31 -3.54 8.30 -13.33
C GLU A 31 -4.73 7.35 -13.13
N ARG A 32 -4.82 6.31 -13.97
CA ARG A 32 -5.84 5.25 -13.82
C ARG A 32 -5.65 4.50 -12.51
N VAL A 33 -4.40 4.17 -12.14
CA VAL A 33 -4.11 3.51 -10.86
C VAL A 33 -4.56 4.39 -9.69
N GLN A 34 -4.23 5.68 -9.71
CA GLN A 34 -4.65 6.63 -8.69
C GLN A 34 -6.18 6.77 -8.61
N HIS A 35 -6.86 6.78 -9.76
CA HIS A 35 -8.32 6.82 -9.82
C HIS A 35 -8.95 5.57 -9.19
N GLU A 36 -8.42 4.37 -9.44
CA GLU A 36 -8.93 3.15 -8.79
C GLU A 36 -8.68 3.15 -7.28
N LEU A 37 -7.55 3.70 -6.80
CA LEU A 37 -7.31 3.90 -5.37
C LEU A 37 -8.34 4.84 -4.75
N GLN A 38 -8.65 5.96 -5.41
CA GLN A 38 -9.67 6.90 -4.94
C GLN A 38 -11.06 6.26 -4.93
N ARG A 39 -11.43 5.49 -5.97
CA ARG A 39 -12.69 4.74 -6.01
C ARG A 39 -12.81 3.77 -4.86
N ARG A 40 -11.71 3.08 -4.48
CA ARG A 40 -11.69 2.18 -3.33
C ARG A 40 -12.09 2.88 -2.05
N MET A 41 -11.84 4.18 -1.90
CA MET A 41 -12.16 4.95 -0.70
C MET A 41 -13.60 5.46 -0.67
N GLN A 42 -14.32 5.35 -1.79
CA GLN A 42 -15.71 5.81 -1.92
C GLN A 42 -16.69 4.68 -1.60
N GLY A 43 -17.64 4.91 -0.69
CA GLY A 43 -18.70 3.95 -0.35
C GLY A 43 -19.59 4.42 0.81
N PHE A 44 -20.89 4.08 0.76
CA PHE A 44 -21.86 4.43 1.82
C PHE A 44 -21.43 3.80 3.15
N GLY A 45 -21.42 4.58 4.24
CA GLY A 45 -20.95 4.14 5.57
C GLY A 45 -19.44 4.32 5.82
N ARG A 46 -18.65 4.80 4.85
CA ARG A 46 -17.24 5.16 5.08
C ARG A 46 -17.15 6.59 5.62
N GLY A 47 -16.60 6.73 6.84
CA GLY A 47 -16.57 7.99 7.59
C GLY A 47 -15.75 9.10 6.94
N GLY A 48 -15.84 10.33 7.49
CA GLY A 48 -15.20 11.53 6.95
C GLY A 48 -13.67 11.42 6.75
N ARG A 49 -13.01 10.52 7.48
CA ARG A 49 -11.55 10.26 7.40
C ARG A 49 -11.09 9.81 6.01
N MET A 50 -11.85 8.93 5.34
CA MET A 50 -11.55 8.44 3.99
C MET A 50 -11.75 9.49 2.88
N ARG A 51 -12.38 10.64 3.17
CA ARG A 51 -12.56 11.74 2.19
C ARG A 51 -11.36 12.69 2.11
N LEU A 52 -10.50 12.69 3.13
CA LEU A 52 -9.34 13.57 3.25
C LEU A 52 -8.02 12.86 2.92
N GLU A 53 -8.02 11.53 2.97
CA GLU A 53 -6.85 10.72 2.65
C GLU A 53 -6.68 10.59 1.13
N THR A 54 -5.47 10.87 0.65
CA THR A 54 -5.06 10.65 -0.73
C THR A 54 -4.05 9.51 -0.72
N ASP A 55 -4.56 8.27 -0.69
CA ASP A 55 -3.72 7.08 -0.85
C ASP A 55 -2.97 7.19 -2.18
N THR A 56 -1.64 7.29 -2.11
CA THR A 56 -0.77 7.28 -3.29
C THR A 56 0.03 5.99 -3.28
N ILE A 57 0.23 5.42 -4.47
CA ILE A 57 1.10 4.25 -4.64
C ILE A 57 2.54 4.72 -4.85
N GLU A 58 3.45 4.20 -4.05
CA GLU A 58 4.89 4.31 -4.27
C GLU A 58 5.37 3.04 -4.97
N THR A 59 5.88 3.15 -6.19
CA THR A 59 6.42 2.01 -6.92
C THR A 59 7.90 1.84 -6.62
N LEU A 60 8.30 0.67 -6.15
CA LEU A 60 9.68 0.36 -5.77
C LEU A 60 10.44 -0.42 -6.85
N SER A 61 9.76 -1.22 -7.67
CA SER A 61 10.42 -2.04 -8.71
C SER A 61 9.52 -2.36 -9.90
N GLY A 62 10.12 -2.93 -10.95
CA GLY A 62 9.40 -3.59 -12.05
C GLY A 62 8.77 -2.65 -13.10
N ILE A 63 8.82 -1.33 -12.89
CA ILE A 63 8.32 -0.33 -13.85
C ILE A 63 9.41 0.72 -14.10
N ARG A 64 9.61 1.09 -15.36
CA ARG A 64 10.49 2.20 -15.77
C ARG A 64 9.88 2.91 -16.97
N PHE A 65 9.90 4.24 -16.97
CA PHE A 65 9.31 5.07 -18.02
C PHE A 65 7.85 4.69 -18.35
N SER A 66 7.06 4.40 -17.32
CA SER A 66 5.66 3.96 -17.46
C SER A 66 5.46 2.62 -18.18
N ASN A 67 6.49 1.79 -18.27
CA ASN A 67 6.41 0.46 -18.87
C ASN A 67 6.92 -0.61 -17.89
N THR A 68 6.30 -1.78 -17.88
CA THR A 68 6.78 -2.92 -17.10
C THR A 68 8.13 -3.44 -17.62
N LEU A 69 8.97 -3.94 -16.74
CA LEU A 69 10.28 -4.51 -17.09
C LEU A 69 10.27 -6.04 -17.22
N GLY A 70 9.17 -6.69 -16.86
CA GLY A 70 9.08 -8.14 -16.75
C GLY A 70 9.62 -8.73 -15.44
N SER A 71 10.39 -7.94 -14.69
CA SER A 71 10.74 -8.23 -13.30
C SER A 71 9.54 -7.98 -12.35
N PRO A 72 9.57 -8.53 -11.12
CA PRO A 72 8.50 -8.32 -10.16
C PRO A 72 8.26 -6.82 -9.91
N ILE A 73 6.99 -6.43 -9.92
CA ILE A 73 6.54 -5.08 -9.59
C ILE A 73 6.22 -5.06 -8.11
N SER A 74 6.93 -4.25 -7.34
CA SER A 74 6.67 -4.04 -5.92
C SER A 74 6.26 -2.60 -5.65
N PHE A 75 5.35 -2.42 -4.70
CA PHE A 75 4.82 -1.12 -4.34
C PHE A 75 4.43 -1.02 -2.87
N LEU A 76 4.33 0.21 -2.38
CA LEU A 76 3.83 0.57 -1.05
C LEU A 76 2.66 1.55 -1.16
N ILE A 77 1.75 1.48 -0.20
CA ILE A 77 0.74 2.49 0.08
C ILE A 77 0.91 2.85 1.55
N HIS A 78 1.40 4.05 1.83
CA HIS A 78 1.69 4.51 3.19
C HIS A 78 0.42 4.76 3.98
N ASN A 79 0.42 4.33 5.24
CA ASN A 79 -0.66 4.62 6.16
C ASN A 79 -0.39 5.95 6.86
N ARG A 80 -1.27 6.94 6.64
CA ARG A 80 -1.13 8.25 7.27
C ARG A 80 -1.38 8.23 8.77
N ASP A 81 -2.15 7.25 9.26
CA ASP A 81 -2.45 7.13 10.67
C ASP A 81 -1.30 6.52 11.48
N TRP A 82 -0.25 6.00 10.82
CA TRP A 82 0.86 5.28 11.46
C TRP A 82 1.43 6.00 12.69
N ALA A 83 1.55 7.33 12.64
CA ALA A 83 2.07 8.14 13.75
C ALA A 83 1.31 7.95 15.07
N ASN A 84 0.03 7.56 15.02
CA ASN A 84 -0.81 7.35 16.21
C ASN A 84 -0.80 5.89 16.71
N TRP A 85 -0.15 4.97 15.99
CA TRP A 85 -0.22 3.53 16.27
C TRP A 85 1.15 2.89 16.51
N GLN A 86 2.21 3.69 16.64
CA GLN A 86 3.58 3.19 16.71
C GLN A 86 3.84 2.29 17.92
N GLU A 87 3.16 2.55 19.04
CA GLU A 87 3.31 1.77 20.27
C GLU A 87 2.55 0.45 20.19
N GLU A 88 1.27 0.49 19.80
CA GLU A 88 0.39 -0.68 19.70
C GLU A 88 0.82 -1.66 18.60
N MET A 89 1.42 -1.14 17.53
CA MET A 89 1.90 -1.92 16.38
C MET A 89 3.43 -2.14 16.44
N ALA A 90 4.04 -1.97 17.61
CA ALA A 90 5.47 -2.21 17.77
C ALA A 90 5.83 -3.66 17.40
N VAL A 91 6.83 -3.84 16.53
CA VAL A 91 7.30 -5.17 16.07
C VAL A 91 7.99 -5.93 17.20
N GLU A 92 8.69 -5.21 18.08
CA GLU A 92 9.39 -5.78 19.23
C GLU A 92 8.59 -5.51 20.50
N SER A 93 8.35 -6.56 21.28
CA SER A 93 7.81 -6.45 22.63
C SER A 93 8.83 -5.75 23.54
N GLY A 94 8.54 -4.52 24.00
CA GLY A 94 9.32 -3.88 25.07
C GLY A 94 9.63 -2.38 24.98
N LYS A 95 9.07 -1.62 24.03
CA LYS A 95 9.23 -0.13 24.03
C LYS A 95 8.08 0.64 24.67
N ALA A 96 6.91 0.03 24.82
CA ALA A 96 5.82 0.60 25.60
C ALA A 96 5.90 0.05 27.03
N GLY A 97 6.00 0.92 28.02
CA GLY A 97 5.93 0.56 29.46
C GLY A 97 4.56 0.05 29.91
N LYS A 98 3.82 -0.63 29.02
CA LYS A 98 2.57 -1.32 29.34
C LYS A 98 2.84 -2.82 29.26
N GLU A 99 2.87 -3.45 30.42
CA GLU A 99 2.68 -4.89 30.52
C GLU A 99 1.32 -5.22 29.90
N PHE A 100 1.29 -6.06 28.87
CA PHE A 100 0.06 -6.67 28.41
C PHE A 100 -0.45 -7.54 29.57
N THR A 101 -1.49 -7.07 30.27
CA THR A 101 -2.23 -7.82 31.30
C THR A 101 -3.36 -8.60 30.65
#